data_AF-A0ABD7AG54-F1
#
_entry.id   AF-A0ABD7AG54-F1
#
_cell.length_a   1.000
_cell.length_b   1.000
_cell.length_c   1.000
_cell.angle_alpha   90.00
_cell.angle_beta   90.00
_cell.angle_gamma   90.00
#
_symmetry.space_group_name_H-M   'P 1'
#
loop_
_entity.id
_entity.type
_entity.pdbx_description
1 polymer ?
#
loop_
_entity_poly.entity_id
_entity_poly.type
_entity_poly.pdbx_seq_one_letter_code
_entity_poly.pdbx_strand_id
1 'polypeptide(L)' 'MAKPIPNNGRAVMMRNRRTGAAWLVSFDYRDGSYWHEPQGNLRHIRRPYASRNIEPNLVPAGTH' A
#
# COMPACT_ATOMS: atom_id res chain seq x y z
N MET A 1 19.11 3.86 1.73
CA MET A 1 18.00 2.89 1.83
C MET A 1 16.86 3.42 0.97
N ALA A 2 16.47 2.70 -0.09
CA ALA A 2 15.36 3.15 -0.94
C ALA A 2 14.05 3.03 -0.16
N LYS A 3 13.20 4.07 -0.17
CA LYS A 3 11.87 3.97 0.43
C LYS A 3 11.05 2.96 -0.38
N PRO A 4 10.32 2.03 0.27
CA PRO A 4 9.52 1.03 -0.44
C PRO A 4 8.39 1.67 -1.27
N ILE A 5 7.95 2.87 -0.88
CA ILE A 5 7.05 3.71 -1.68
C ILE A 5 7.77 5.01 -2.01
N PRO A 6 7.85 5.39 -3.29
CA PRO A 6 8.49 6.62 -3.70
C PRO A 6 7.62 7.84 -3.34
N ASN A 7 8.28 8.94 -2.98
CA ASN A 7 7.63 10.19 -2.60
C ASN A 7 7.03 10.96 -3.80
N ASN A 8 7.10 10.42 -5.01
CA ASN A 8 6.68 11.07 -6.26
C ASN A 8 5.22 10.77 -6.64
N GLY A 9 4.42 10.21 -5.72
CA GLY A 9 3.03 9.83 -5.98
C GLY A 9 2.86 8.55 -6.79
N ARG A 10 3.95 7.90 -7.24
CA ARG A 10 3.84 6.64 -7.96
C ARG A 10 3.31 5.56 -7.02
N ALA A 11 2.24 4.92 -7.45
CA ALA A 11 1.65 3.81 -6.72
C ALA A 11 2.49 2.54 -6.88
N VAL A 12 2.67 1.82 -5.77
CA VAL A 12 3.45 0.58 -5.68
C VAL A 12 2.54 -0.55 -5.26
N MET A 13 2.70 -1.70 -5.92
CA MET A 13 2.00 -2.93 -5.57
C MET A 13 2.57 -3.51 -4.27
N MET A 14 1.72 -3.59 -3.26
CA MET A 14 1.98 -4.17 -1.95
C MET A 14 1.08 -5.39 -1.74
N ARG A 15 1.46 -6.24 -0.78
CA ARG A 15 0.71 -7.41 -0.36
C ARG A 15 0.68 -7.48 1.15
N ASN A 16 -0.50 -7.70 1.72
CA ASN A 16 -0.63 -7.96 3.15
C ASN A 16 -0.12 -9.37 3.44
N ARG A 17 0.97 -9.51 4.18
CA ARG A 17 1.60 -10.81 4.48
C ARG A 17 0.68 -11.74 5.29
N ARG A 18 -0.22 -11.19 6.11
CA ARG A 18 -1.13 -11.98 6.95
C ARG A 18 -2.35 -12.50 6.20
N THR A 19 -2.94 -11.68 5.33
CA THR A 19 -4.20 -12.04 4.64
C THR A 19 -4.00 -12.40 3.17
N GLY A 20 -2.81 -12.16 2.62
CA GLY A 20 -2.50 -12.33 1.20
C GLY A 20 -3.09 -11.24 0.30
N ALA A 21 -3.84 -10.27 0.85
CA ALA A 21 -4.53 -9.26 0.05
C ALA A 21 -3.57 -8.32 -0.68
N ALA A 22 -3.86 -8.05 -1.96
CA ALA A 22 -3.11 -7.10 -2.76
C ALA A 22 -3.61 -5.68 -2.52
N TRP A 23 -2.68 -4.73 -2.48
CA TRP A 23 -2.93 -3.32 -2.26
C TRP A 23 -2.06 -2.50 -3.20
N LEU A 24 -2.62 -1.47 -3.80
CA LEU A 24 -1.88 -0.41 -4.45
C LEU A 24 -1.67 0.69 -3.42
N VAL A 25 -0.44 1.13 -3.22
CA VAL A 25 -0.14 2.17 -2.23
C VAL A 25 0.67 3.29 -2.86
N SER A 26 0.20 4.52 -2.76
CA SER A 26 0.89 5.73 -3.24
C SER A 26 1.12 6.71 -2.08
N PHE A 27 2.09 7.60 -2.25
CA PHE A 27 2.34 8.68 -1.29
C PHE A 27 1.80 10.00 -1.83
N ASP A 28 0.86 10.59 -1.11
CA ASP A 28 0.41 11.96 -1.34
C ASP A 28 1.36 12.93 -0.62
N TYR A 29 2.10 13.70 -1.41
CA TYR A 29 3.05 14.68 -0.92
C TYR A 29 2.40 15.96 -0.38
N ARG A 30 1.13 16.24 -0.73
CA ARG A 30 0.39 17.42 -0.26
C ARG A 30 0.00 17.25 1.19
N ASP A 31 -0.53 16.07 1.50
CA ASP A 31 -1.05 15.74 2.84
C ASP A 31 -0.04 14.92 3.68
N GLY A 32 1.08 14.50 3.07
CA GLY A 32 2.11 13.68 3.72
C GLY A 32 1.58 12.30 4.14
N SER A 33 0.65 11.75 3.36
CA SER A 33 -0.09 10.54 3.70
C SER A 33 0.06 9.46 2.63
N TYR A 34 -0.15 8.21 3.02
CA TYR A 34 -0.21 7.07 2.12
C TYR A 34 -1.66 6.75 1.79
N TRP A 35 -1.96 6.70 0.50
CA TRP A 35 -3.24 6.22 0.01
C TRP A 35 -3.17 4.72 -0.22
N HIS A 36 -4.05 3.97 0.43
CA HIS A 36 -4.13 2.52 0.34
C HIS A 36 -5.39 2.12 -0.44
N GLU A 37 -5.19 1.55 -1.61
CA GLU A 37 -6.26 1.09 -2.48
C GLU A 37 -6.22 -0.44 -2.61
N PRO A 38 -7.24 -1.17 -2.15
CA PRO A 38 -7.24 -2.62 -2.28
C PRO A 38 -7.35 -3.05 -3.74
N GLN A 39 -6.71 -4.16 -4.10
CA GLN A 39 -6.73 -4.71 -5.46
C GLN A 39 -7.42 -6.07 -5.47
N GLY A 40 -8.38 -6.23 -6.40
CA GLY A 40 -9.13 -7.46 -6.60
C GLY A 40 -10.40 -7.57 -5.74
N ASN A 41 -10.99 -8.77 -5.73
CA ASN A 41 -12.31 -9.04 -5.16
C ASN A 41 -12.22 -10.04 -3.98
N LEU A 42 -11.26 -9.83 -3.09
CA LEU A 42 -11.12 -10.66 -1.90
C LEU A 42 -12.22 -10.32 -0.90
N ARG A 43 -12.85 -11.36 -0.35
CA ARG A 43 -13.94 -11.24 0.65
C ARG A 43 -13.60 -10.38 1.87
N HIS A 44 -12.31 -10.13 2.13
CA HIS A 44 -11.80 -9.36 3.27
C HIS A 44 -11.14 -8.03 2.87
N ILE A 45 -11.32 -7.57 1.63
CA ILE A 45 -10.79 -6.27 1.20
C ILE A 45 -11.54 -5.15 1.91
N ARG A 46 -10.79 -4.33 2.63
CA ARG A 46 -11.28 -3.10 3.26
C ARG A 46 -11.43 -2.01 2.21
N ARG A 47 -12.32 -1.05 2.43
CA ARG A 47 -12.44 0.16 1.59
C ARG A 47 -11.09 0.88 1.47
N PRO A 48 -10.86 1.63 0.37
CA PRO A 48 -9.70 2.51 0.28
C PRO A 48 -9.62 3.46 1.49
N TYR A 49 -8.41 3.76 1.94
CA TYR A 49 -8.20 4.68 3.06
C TYR A 49 -6.84 5.38 2.98
N ALA A 50 -6.76 6.55 3.61
CA ALA A 50 -5.52 7.27 3.81
C ALA A 50 -4.94 6.97 5.21
N SER A 51 -3.61 6.86 5.32
CA SER A 51 -2.92 6.70 6.60
C SER A 51 -1.60 7.45 6.59
N ARG A 52 -1.16 7.95 7.76
CA ARG A 52 0.16 8.58 7.90
C ARG A 52 1.32 7.57 7.81
N ASN A 53 1.02 6.30 8.01
CA ASN A 53 2.00 5.22 8.00
C ASN A 53 1.50 4.06 7.12
N ILE A 54 2.43 3.40 6.44
CA ILE A 54 2.16 2.14 5.75
C ILE A 54 1.81 1.08 6.81
N GLU A 55 0.72 0.33 6.63
CA GLU A 55 0.38 -0.76 7.54
C GLU A 55 1.57 -1.75 7.69
N PRO A 56 1.91 -2.18 8.92
CA PRO A 56 3.10 -2.99 9.18
C PRO A 56 3.08 -4.37 8.50
N ASN A 57 1.90 -4.83 8.09
CA ASN A 57 1.73 -6.11 7.39
C ASN A 57 1.82 -5.97 5.86
N LEU A 58 1.92 -4.75 5.32
CA LEU A 58 2.07 -4.52 3.88
C LEU A 58 3.54 -4.60 3.48
N VAL A 59 3.85 -5.55 2.61
CA VAL A 59 5.19 -5.76 2.04
C VAL A 59 5.14 -5.58 0.52
N PRO A 60 6.24 -5.17 -0.15
CA PRO A 60 6.28 -5.11 -1.61
C PRO A 60 5.89 -6.45 -2.23
N ALA A 61 5.01 -6.44 -3.22
CA ALA A 61 4.50 -7.67 -3.85
C ALA A 61 5.55 -8.42 -4.70
N GLY A 62 6.79 -7.91 -4.80
CA GLY A 62 7.83 -8.39 -5.72
C GLY A 62 9.19 -8.75 -5.08
N THR A 63 9.30 -8.96 -3.76
CA THR A 63 10.51 -9.56 -3.18
C THR A 63 10.37 -11.07 -3.11
N HIS A 64 10.90 -11.78 -4.10
CA HIS A 64 11.17 -13.22 -4.06
C HIS A 64 12.61 -13.45 -4.51
#